data_AF-A0A7R9PFR6-F1
#
_entry.id   AF-A0A7R9PFR6-F1
#
_cell.length_a   1.000
_cell.length_b   1.000
_cell.length_c   1.000
_cell.angle_alpha   90.00
_cell.angle_beta   90.00
_cell.angle_gamma   90.00
#
_symmetry.space_group_name_H-M   'P 1'
#
loop_
_entity.id
_entity.type
_entity.pdbx_description
1 polymer ?
#
loop_
_entity_poly.entity_id
_entity_poly.type
_entity_poly.pdbx_seq_one_letter_code
_entity_poly.pdbx_strand_id
1 'polypeptide(L)'
;MMEHFLTRDTFLKGLHTYLANHGYSNSEPDNLFAALQEQLLLDSPDADLNVKTVMDTWINQMGYPVVTVTRNYSSASASVSQ
;
A
#
# COMPACT_ATOMS: atom_id res chain seq x y z
N MET A 1 -6.23 4.17 -1.54
CA MET A 1 -4.88 3.93 -2.07
C MET A 1 -4.43 2.51 -1.75
N MET A 2 -4.24 2.14 -0.46
CA MET A 2 -3.83 0.76 -0.08
C MET A 2 -4.72 -0.34 -0.64
N GLU A 3 -6.04 -0.18 -0.51
CA GLU A 3 -7.02 -1.12 -1.06
C GLU A 3 -6.83 -1.39 -2.56
N HIS A 4 -6.40 -0.39 -3.35
CA HIS A 4 -6.25 -0.56 -4.79
C HIS A 4 -5.03 -1.41 -5.15
N PHE A 5 -3.90 -1.22 -4.46
CA PHE A 5 -2.70 -2.00 -4.77
C PHE A 5 -2.71 -3.38 -4.11
N LEU A 6 -3.42 -3.56 -3.00
CA LEU A 6 -3.61 -4.86 -2.35
C LEU A 6 -4.76 -5.66 -2.95
N THR A 7 -5.65 -5.02 -3.71
CA THR A 7 -7.01 -5.49 -4.00
C THR A 7 -7.95 -5.43 -2.79
N ARG A 8 -9.25 -5.27 -3.07
CA ARG A 8 -10.27 -5.11 -2.04
C ARG A 8 -10.39 -6.34 -1.13
N ASP A 9 -10.34 -7.53 -1.69
CA ASP A 9 -10.54 -8.77 -0.92
C ASP A 9 -9.38 -9.01 0.06
N THR A 10 -8.15 -8.89 -0.40
CA THR A 10 -6.94 -8.98 0.45
C THR A 10 -6.93 -7.88 1.50
N PHE A 11 -7.27 -6.64 1.13
CA PHE A 11 -7.34 -5.53 2.08
C PHE A 11 -8.36 -5.78 3.21
N LEU A 12 -9.58 -6.21 2.87
CA LEU A 12 -10.63 -6.45 3.84
C LEU A 12 -10.31 -7.64 4.76
N LYS A 13 -9.78 -8.73 4.21
CA LYS A 13 -9.33 -9.88 5.02
C LYS A 13 -8.21 -9.49 5.98
N GLY A 14 -7.21 -8.75 5.51
CA GLY A 14 -6.09 -8.29 6.34
C GLY A 14 -6.54 -7.32 7.42
N LEU A 15 -7.47 -6.43 7.10
CA LEU A 15 -8.09 -5.52 8.07
C LEU A 15 -8.88 -6.29 9.14
N HIS A 16 -9.64 -7.31 8.74
CA HIS A 16 -10.35 -8.18 9.69
C HIS A 16 -9.38 -8.88 10.64
N THR A 17 -8.30 -9.46 10.13
CA THR A 17 -7.24 -10.09 10.94
C THR A 17 -6.59 -9.10 11.90
N TYR A 18 -6.25 -7.90 11.42
CA TYR A 18 -5.69 -6.84 12.26
C TYR A 18 -6.62 -6.49 13.44
N LEU A 19 -7.90 -6.24 13.16
CA LEU A 19 -8.91 -5.89 14.18
C LEU A 19 -9.16 -7.04 15.16
N ALA A 20 -9.21 -8.28 14.68
CA ALA A 20 -9.35 -9.45 15.55
C ALA A 20 -8.17 -9.59 16.52
N ASN A 21 -6.95 -9.31 16.06
CA ASN A 21 -5.73 -9.41 16.86
C ASN A 21 -5.55 -8.24 17.85
N HIS A 22 -6.13 -7.07 17.58
CA HIS A 22 -5.90 -5.84 18.36
C HIS A 22 -7.16 -5.23 19.00
N GLY A 23 -8.33 -5.88 18.93
CA GLY A 23 -9.63 -5.30 19.30
C GLY A 23 -9.78 -4.77 20.74
N TYR A 24 -8.90 -5.14 21.65
CA TYR A 24 -8.88 -4.66 23.05
C TYR A 24 -7.48 -4.25 23.53
N SER A 25 -6.57 -3.96 22.60
CA SER A 25 -5.18 -3.60 22.87
C SER A 25 -4.80 -2.30 22.18
N ASN A 26 -3.59 -1.82 22.48
CA ASN A 26 -2.97 -0.74 21.71
C ASN A 26 -2.40 -1.28 20.39
N SER A 27 -2.21 -0.38 19.42
CA SER A 27 -1.59 -0.72 18.16
C SER A 27 -0.75 0.43 17.62
N GLU A 28 0.25 0.08 16.83
CA GLU A 28 1.07 0.98 16.04
C GLU A 28 0.79 0.76 14.54
N PRO A 29 1.14 1.73 13.67
CA PRO A 29 0.96 1.59 12.21
C PRO A 29 1.56 0.29 11.66
N ASP A 30 2.71 -0.12 12.18
CA ASP A 30 3.41 -1.34 11.78
C ASP A 30 2.58 -2.61 12.05
N ASN A 31 1.71 -2.63 13.07
CA ASN A 31 0.82 -3.77 13.31
C ASN A 31 -0.22 -3.94 12.20
N LEU A 32 -0.74 -2.82 11.68
CA LEU A 32 -1.66 -2.84 10.53
C LEU A 32 -0.92 -3.32 9.27
N PHE A 33 0.27 -2.80 9.00
CA PHE A 33 1.04 -3.16 7.81
C PHE A 33 1.45 -4.63 7.82
N ALA A 34 1.80 -5.19 8.99
CA ALA A 34 2.10 -6.60 9.14
C ALA A 34 0.91 -7.49 8.79
N ALA A 35 -0.29 -7.19 9.31
CA ALA A 35 -1.49 -7.96 9.01
C ALA A 35 -1.90 -7.89 7.52
N LEU A 36 -1.74 -6.73 6.90
CA LEU A 36 -1.98 -6.55 5.46
C LEU A 36 -0.93 -7.30 4.61
N GLN A 37 0.34 -7.27 5.00
CA GLN A 37 1.42 -8.00 4.33
C GLN A 37 1.21 -9.51 4.43
N GLU A 38 0.85 -10.02 5.60
CA GLU A 38 0.56 -11.42 5.82
C GLU A 38 -0.58 -11.88 4.90
N GLN A 39 -1.68 -11.12 4.87
CA GLN A 39 -2.80 -11.44 3.99
C GLN A 39 -2.43 -11.37 2.50
N LEU A 40 -1.59 -10.42 2.10
CA LEU A 40 -1.08 -10.34 0.72
C LEU A 40 -0.29 -11.59 0.33
N LEU A 41 0.60 -12.07 1.20
CA LEU A 41 1.39 -13.27 0.93
C LEU A 41 0.54 -14.55 0.93
N LEU A 42 -0.58 -14.57 1.65
CA LEU A 42 -1.54 -15.67 1.60
C LEU A 42 -2.32 -15.70 0.28
N ASP A 43 -2.81 -14.55 -0.19
CA ASP A 43 -3.58 -14.47 -1.43
C ASP A 43 -2.69 -14.46 -2.68
N SER A 44 -1.43 -14.04 -2.57
CA SER A 44 -0.46 -13.93 -3.66
C SER A 44 0.98 -14.16 -3.14
N PRO A 45 1.42 -15.43 -3.01
CA PRO A 45 2.74 -15.78 -2.48
C PRO A 45 3.92 -15.19 -3.25
N ASP A 46 3.74 -14.95 -4.56
CA ASP A 46 4.76 -14.37 -5.44
C ASP A 46 4.74 -12.83 -5.46
N ALA A 47 3.95 -12.18 -4.60
CA ALA A 47 3.86 -10.73 -4.56
C ALA A 47 5.19 -10.09 -4.10
N ASP A 48 5.88 -9.42 -5.02
CA ASP A 48 7.06 -8.60 -4.71
C ASP A 48 6.65 -7.19 -4.26
N LEU A 49 5.98 -7.13 -3.11
CA LEU A 49 5.53 -5.87 -2.53
C LEU A 49 5.72 -5.90 -1.01
N ASN A 50 6.38 -4.87 -0.49
CA ASN A 50 6.48 -4.60 0.94
C ASN A 50 5.53 -3.46 1.33
N VAL A 51 4.43 -3.80 2.02
CA VAL A 51 3.38 -2.86 2.43
C VAL A 51 3.95 -1.76 3.32
N LYS A 52 4.82 -2.11 4.26
CA LYS A 52 5.44 -1.15 5.19
C LYS A 52 6.30 -0.14 4.42
N THR A 53 7.17 -0.61 3.52
CA THR A 53 8.03 0.28 2.73
C THR A 53 7.22 1.29 1.94
N VAL A 54 6.13 0.86 1.31
CA VAL A 54 5.23 1.80 0.60
C VAL A 54 4.63 2.78 1.60
N MET A 55 4.02 2.31 2.67
CA MET A 55 3.27 3.18 3.59
C MET A 55 4.16 4.14 4.39
N ASP A 56 5.39 3.75 4.71
CA ASP A 56 6.38 4.63 5.32
C ASP A 56 6.62 5.90 4.47
N THR A 57 6.59 5.79 3.13
CA THR A 57 6.73 6.97 2.25
C THR A 57 5.55 7.93 2.31
N TRP A 58 4.37 7.44 2.72
CA TRP A 58 3.14 8.23 2.80
C TRP A 58 2.87 8.80 4.19
N ILE A 59 3.26 8.10 5.26
CA ILE A 59 2.93 8.53 6.63
C ILE A 59 4.04 9.36 7.29
N ASN A 60 5.30 9.20 6.86
CA ASN A 60 6.45 9.86 7.49
C ASN A 60 6.92 11.12 6.76
N GLN A 61 6.26 11.51 5.66
CA GLN A 61 6.60 12.69 4.87
C GLN A 61 5.43 13.68 4.90
N MET A 62 5.72 14.96 5.15
CA MET A 62 4.69 15.99 5.14
C MET A 62 4.26 16.33 3.71
N GLY A 63 2.95 16.49 3.51
CA GLY A 63 2.38 16.86 2.21
C GLY A 63 1.99 15.64 1.38
N TYR A 64 1.85 15.85 0.07
CA TYR A 64 1.53 14.80 -0.90
C TYR A 64 2.27 15.08 -2.21
N PRO A 65 2.68 14.04 -2.95
CA PRO A 65 3.42 14.22 -4.19
C PRO A 65 2.52 14.80 -5.29
N VAL A 66 3.10 15.64 -6.14
CA VAL A 66 2.47 16.09 -7.39
C VAL A 66 3.09 15.31 -8.54
N VAL A 67 2.32 14.39 -9.11
CA VAL A 67 2.77 13.61 -10.26
C VAL A 67 2.59 14.45 -11.54
N THR A 68 3.70 14.80 -12.18
CA THR A 68 3.73 15.51 -13.46
C THR A 68 3.90 14.52 -14.61
N VAL A 69 3.04 14.62 -15.61
CA VAL A 69 3.09 13.78 -16.81
C VAL A 69 3.36 14.67 -18.02
N THR A 70 4.49 14.45 -18.69
CA THR A 70 4.84 15.14 -19.94
C THR A 70 4.68 14.18 -21.10
N ARG A 71 3.87 14.54 -22.10
CA ARG A 71 3.63 13.71 -23.29
C ARG A 71 4.37 14.29 -24.49
N ASN A 72 5.08 13.43 -25.21
CA ASN A 72 5.64 13.72 -26.52
C ASN A 72 4.83 12.98 -27.59
N TYR A 73 3.98 13.74 -28.30
CA TYR A 73 3.13 13.20 -29.35
C TYR A 73 3.90 12.80 -30.61
N SER A 74 5.05 13.43 -30.88
CA SER A 74 5.88 13.12 -32.04
C SER A 74 6.55 11.76 -31.93
N SER A 75 6.99 11.38 -30.73
CA SER A 75 7.59 10.07 -30.44
C SER A 75 6.64 9.08 -29.78
N ALA A 76 5.35 9.43 -29.65
CA ALA A 76 4.34 8.64 -28.94
C ALA A 76 4.80 8.15 -27.55
N SER A 77 5.51 9.00 -26.80
CA SER A 77 6.05 8.66 -25.47
C SER A 77 5.53 9.59 -24.38
N ALA A 78 5.62 9.14 -23.12
CA ALA A 78 5.31 9.95 -21.95
C ALA A 78 6.40 9.76 -20.90
N SER A 79 6.79 10.85 -20.24
CA SER A 79 7.62 10.83 -19.04
C SER A 79 6.80 11.23 -17.82
N VAL A 80 7.09 10.58 -16.70
CA VAL A 80 6.41 10.79 -15.42
C VAL A 80 7.46 11.14 -14.38
N SER A 81 7.21 12.19 -13.60
CA SER A 81 8.06 12.61 -12.48
C SER A 81 7.20 13.00 -11.28
N GLN A 82 7.76 12.87 -10.08
CA GLN A 82 7.17 13.30 -8.83
C GLN A 82 8.18 14.15 -8.04
#